data_AF-A0A8S2CZK2-F1
#
_entry.id   AF-A0A8S2CZK2-F1
#
_cell.length_a   1.000
_cell.length_b   1.000
_cell.length_c   1.000
_cell.angle_alpha   90.00
_cell.angle_beta   90.00
_cell.angle_gamma   90.00
#
_symmetry.space_group_name_H-M   'P 1'
#
loop_
_entity.id
_entity.type
_entity.pdbx_description
1 polymer ?
#
loop_
_entity_poly.entity_id
_entity_poly.type
_entity_poly.pdbx_seq_one_letter_code
_entity_poly.pdbx_strand_id
1 'polypeptide(L)'
;KRCCFTIQDYVQYDYIGAPWRVSLKLRVPVGNGGFSFRSKIKTIKLLEKKRYDESTPEDVWYGINLPLVNGTVAPPEIVKTFSVEALYYEKPMPLHKLSLRKGDIK
;
A
#
# COMPACT_ATOMS: atom_id res chain seq x y z
N LYS A 1 -9.11 -25.05 -2.46
CA LYS A 1 -8.83 -23.72 -1.84
C LYS A 1 -7.44 -23.30 -2.28
N ARG A 2 -7.26 -22.14 -2.92
CA ARG A 2 -5.93 -21.64 -3.30
C ARG A 2 -5.12 -21.40 -2.01
N CYS A 3 -3.89 -21.90 -1.96
CA CYS A 3 -3.03 -21.83 -0.76
C CYS A 3 -2.48 -20.42 -0.48
N CYS A 4 -2.41 -19.61 -1.53
CA CYS A 4 -1.48 -18.50 -1.60
C CYS A 4 -1.99 -17.46 -2.63
N PHE A 5 -1.80 -16.17 -2.34
CA PHE A 5 -2.17 -15.05 -3.21
C PHE A 5 -1.11 -14.84 -4.30
N THR A 6 -1.52 -14.34 -5.45
CA THR A 6 -0.62 -13.96 -6.56
C THR A 6 -0.80 -12.49 -6.93
N ILE A 7 0.14 -11.92 -7.70
CA ILE A 7 0.06 -10.51 -8.14
C ILE A 7 -1.27 -10.22 -8.85
N GLN A 8 -1.81 -11.19 -9.59
CA GLN A 8 -3.08 -11.08 -10.31
C GLN A 8 -4.28 -10.80 -9.40
N ASP A 9 -4.22 -11.15 -8.12
CA ASP A 9 -5.29 -10.85 -7.16
C ASP A 9 -5.35 -9.35 -6.80
N TYR A 10 -4.33 -8.57 -7.19
CA TYR A 10 -4.16 -7.17 -6.79
C TYR A 10 -4.10 -6.18 -7.95
N VAL A 11 -3.88 -6.62 -9.19
CA VAL A 11 -3.76 -5.73 -10.37
C VAL A 11 -5.03 -4.95 -10.70
N GLN A 12 -6.16 -5.33 -10.11
CA GLN A 12 -7.44 -4.62 -10.22
C GLN A 12 -7.47 -3.29 -9.45
N TYR A 13 -6.51 -3.06 -8.55
CA TYR A 13 -6.38 -1.82 -7.79
C TYR A 13 -5.31 -0.92 -8.40
N ASP A 14 -5.60 0.37 -8.49
CA ASP A 14 -4.64 1.35 -9.00
C ASP A 14 -3.59 1.73 -7.95
N TYR A 15 -3.86 1.49 -6.67
CA TYR A 15 -2.88 1.59 -5.60
C TYR A 15 -3.12 0.55 -4.49
N ILE A 16 -2.07 -0.22 -4.20
CA ILE A 16 -2.00 -1.13 -3.06
C ILE A 16 -0.58 -1.13 -2.48
N GLY A 17 -0.46 -1.30 -1.17
CA GLY A 17 0.81 -1.31 -0.46
C GLY A 17 0.70 -2.01 0.89
N ALA A 18 1.50 -1.60 1.87
CA ALA A 18 1.44 -2.14 3.21
C ALA A 18 0.20 -1.66 3.98
N PRO A 19 -0.36 -2.50 4.87
CA PRO A 19 -1.55 -2.17 5.64
C PRO A 19 -1.22 -1.17 6.75
N TRP A 20 -1.87 -0.01 6.69
CA TRP A 20 -1.82 0.97 7.75
C TRP A 20 -3.13 1.01 8.52
N ARG A 21 -3.05 1.25 9.84
CA ARG A 21 -4.25 1.42 10.68
C ARG A 21 -4.92 2.74 10.32
N VAL A 22 -6.11 2.66 9.72
CA VAL A 22 -6.96 3.83 9.48
C VAL A 22 -7.28 4.49 10.82
N SER A 23 -7.03 5.78 10.91
CA SER A 23 -7.29 6.60 12.10
C SER A 23 -7.90 7.94 11.70
N LEU A 24 -8.36 8.72 12.68
CA LEU A 24 -8.85 10.08 12.43
C LEU A 24 -7.84 10.97 11.68
N LYS A 25 -6.54 10.71 11.87
CA LYS A 25 -5.44 11.44 11.23
C LYS A 25 -5.00 10.84 9.89
N LEU A 26 -5.17 9.53 9.70
CA LEU A 26 -4.74 8.79 8.52
C LEU A 26 -5.95 8.06 7.91
N ARG A 27 -6.56 8.69 6.91
CA ARG A 27 -7.75 8.16 6.22
C ARG A 27 -7.42 7.17 5.11
N VAL A 28 -6.14 6.88 4.89
CA VAL A 28 -5.65 5.99 3.83
C VAL A 28 -5.28 4.64 4.46
N PRO A 29 -5.81 3.51 3.93
CA PRO A 29 -5.54 2.18 4.48
C PRO A 29 -4.21 1.56 4.00
N VAL A 30 -3.53 2.24 3.07
CA VAL A 30 -2.30 1.80 2.40
C VAL A 30 -1.15 2.76 2.67
N GLY A 31 0.05 2.22 2.83
CA GLY A 31 1.33 2.94 2.76
C GLY A 31 2.30 2.22 1.84
N ASN A 32 3.49 2.78 1.57
CA ASN A 32 4.43 2.06 0.71
C ASN A 32 5.02 0.81 1.38
N GLY A 33 5.26 0.86 2.70
CA GLY A 33 5.84 -0.20 3.53
C GLY A 33 6.80 -1.14 2.84
N GLY A 34 7.76 -0.61 2.07
CA GLY A 34 8.80 -1.37 1.36
C GLY A 34 8.36 -2.06 0.06
N PHE A 35 7.06 -2.25 -0.18
CA PHE A 35 6.53 -2.77 -1.44
C PHE A 35 5.11 -2.27 -1.71
N SER A 36 4.95 -1.56 -2.83
CA SER A 36 3.65 -1.05 -3.29
C SER A 36 3.51 -1.16 -4.80
N PHE A 37 2.29 -1.36 -5.27
CA PHE A 37 1.94 -1.35 -6.68
C PHE A 37 1.09 -0.12 -6.99
N ARG A 38 1.44 0.59 -8.07
CA ARG A 38 0.72 1.77 -8.56
C ARG A 38 0.51 1.71 -10.06
N SER A 39 -0.71 2.06 -10.49
CA SER A 39 -1.07 2.19 -11.90
C SER A 39 -0.40 3.42 -12.51
N LYS A 40 0.57 3.19 -13.41
CA LYS A 40 1.30 4.26 -14.11
C LYS A 40 0.36 5.26 -14.80
N ILE A 41 -0.69 4.77 -15.45
CA ILE A 41 -1.65 5.62 -16.17
C ILE A 41 -2.40 6.54 -15.21
N LYS A 42 -2.87 6.02 -14.06
CA LYS A 42 -3.57 6.84 -13.07
C LYS A 42 -2.64 7.82 -12.39
N THR A 43 -1.41 7.41 -12.07
CA THR A 43 -0.39 8.28 -11.49
C THR A 43 -0.11 9.48 -12.39
N ILE A 44 0.11 9.26 -13.70
CA ILE A 44 0.37 10.36 -14.64
C ILE A 44 -0.84 11.30 -14.71
N LYS A 45 -2.05 10.76 -14.91
CA LYS A 45 -3.29 11.57 -14.95
C LYS A 45 -3.49 12.39 -13.68
N LEU A 46 -3.14 11.83 -12.52
CA LEU A 46 -3.26 12.53 -11.25
C LEU A 46 -2.27 13.69 -11.18
N LEU A 47 -1.02 13.46 -11.56
CA LEU A 47 0.02 14.49 -11.54
C LEU A 47 -0.24 15.62 -12.54
N GLU A 48 -0.88 15.34 -13.67
CA GLU A 48 -1.39 16.35 -14.60
C GLU A 48 -2.50 17.21 -13.99
N LYS A 49 -3.35 16.61 -13.14
CA LYS A 49 -4.49 17.29 -12.50
C LYS A 49 -4.12 18.03 -11.22
N LYS A 50 -3.19 17.50 -10.44
CA LYS A 50 -2.76 18.04 -9.14
C LYS A 50 -1.28 17.77 -8.93
N ARG A 51 -0.51 18.85 -8.78
CA ARG A 51 0.91 18.76 -8.44
C ARG A 51 1.08 18.21 -7.02
N TYR A 52 2.07 17.33 -6.84
CA TYR A 52 2.47 16.85 -5.53
C TYR A 52 2.96 18.02 -4.66
N ASP A 53 2.50 18.08 -3.41
CA ASP A 53 2.72 19.23 -2.53
C ASP A 53 3.91 19.10 -1.57
N GLU A 54 4.64 17.97 -1.59
CA GLU A 54 5.82 17.62 -0.76
C GLU A 54 5.65 17.72 0.77
N SER A 55 4.60 18.38 1.24
CA SER A 55 4.24 18.55 2.65
C SER A 55 3.62 17.29 3.26
N THR A 56 3.04 16.44 2.41
CA THR A 56 2.43 15.17 2.78
C THR A 56 3.34 14.03 2.29
N PRO A 57 3.60 12.98 3.10
CA PRO A 57 4.29 11.79 2.61
C PRO A 57 3.68 11.27 1.31
N GLU A 58 4.54 10.86 0.39
CA GLU A 58 4.16 10.52 -0.99
C GLU A 58 3.06 9.45 -1.07
N ASP A 59 3.16 8.40 -0.26
CA ASP A 59 2.18 7.32 -0.19
C ASP A 59 0.81 7.77 0.32
N VAL A 60 0.81 8.57 1.39
CA VAL A 60 -0.41 9.22 1.90
C VAL A 60 -1.01 10.12 0.82
N TRP A 61 -0.18 10.90 0.14
CA TRP A 61 -0.65 11.82 -0.89
C TRP A 61 -1.32 11.07 -2.04
N TYR A 62 -0.71 10.00 -2.56
CA TYR A 62 -1.33 9.19 -3.61
C TYR A 62 -2.61 8.52 -3.12
N GLY A 63 -2.61 7.97 -1.90
CA GLY A 63 -3.80 7.34 -1.32
C GLY A 63 -4.99 8.27 -1.15
N ILE A 64 -4.76 9.55 -0.79
CA ILE A 64 -5.82 10.56 -0.66
C ILE A 64 -6.31 11.03 -2.04
N ASN A 65 -5.40 11.21 -2.99
CA ASN A 65 -5.71 11.96 -4.22
C ASN A 65 -6.06 11.07 -5.42
N LEU A 66 -5.76 9.77 -5.42
CA LEU A 66 -6.13 8.84 -6.51
C LEU A 66 -7.62 8.89 -6.93
N PRO A 67 -8.58 9.01 -5.99
CA PRO A 67 -10.01 9.11 -6.33
C PRO A 67 -10.34 10.29 -7.25
N LEU A 68 -9.52 11.36 -7.29
CA LEU A 68 -9.73 12.53 -8.15
C LEU A 68 -9.63 12.20 -9.65
N VAL A 69 -9.00 11.09 -10.01
CA VAL A 69 -8.86 10.58 -11.40
C VAL A 69 -9.53 9.21 -11.57
N ASN A 70 -10.54 8.94 -10.72
CA ASN A 70 -11.25 7.67 -10.66
C ASN A 70 -10.28 6.49 -10.44
N GLY A 71 -9.19 6.70 -9.70
CA GLY A 71 -8.26 5.65 -9.30
C GLY A 71 -8.79 4.91 -8.08
N THR A 72 -8.55 3.60 -8.01
CA THR A 72 -8.97 2.77 -6.88
C THR A 72 -7.82 2.49 -5.92
N VAL A 73 -8.09 2.62 -4.62
CA VAL A 73 -7.19 2.20 -3.55
C VAL A 73 -7.72 0.89 -2.98
N ALA A 74 -6.85 -0.10 -2.79
CA ALA A 74 -7.25 -1.38 -2.22
C ALA A 74 -7.85 -1.20 -0.81
N PRO A 75 -8.94 -1.89 -0.49
CA PRO A 75 -9.60 -1.74 0.80
C PRO A 75 -8.84 -2.50 1.91
N PRO A 76 -8.97 -2.10 3.19
CA PRO A 76 -8.16 -2.63 4.29
C PRO A 76 -8.08 -4.16 4.37
N GLU A 77 -9.18 -4.85 4.07
CA GLU A 77 -9.29 -6.30 4.09
C GLU A 77 -8.45 -7.00 3.01
N ILE A 78 -8.10 -6.30 1.93
CA ILE A 78 -7.21 -6.80 0.88
C ILE A 78 -5.76 -6.39 1.16
N VAL A 79 -5.54 -5.17 1.62
CA VAL A 79 -4.19 -4.62 1.87
C VAL A 79 -3.42 -5.48 2.86
N LYS A 80 -4.09 -6.02 3.89
CA LYS A 80 -3.48 -6.92 4.88
C LYS A 80 -2.89 -8.21 4.31
N THR A 81 -3.28 -8.63 3.10
CA THR A 81 -2.78 -9.85 2.47
C THR A 81 -1.63 -9.57 1.48
N PHE A 82 -1.39 -8.31 1.12
CA PHE A 82 -0.48 -7.91 0.05
C PHE A 82 0.98 -7.78 0.50
N SER A 83 1.22 -7.03 1.59
CA SER A 83 2.57 -6.82 2.15
C SER A 83 2.50 -6.75 3.67
N VAL A 84 3.44 -7.40 4.36
CA VAL A 84 3.51 -7.35 5.83
C VAL A 84 4.55 -6.33 6.25
N GLU A 85 4.09 -5.24 6.85
CA GLU A 85 4.91 -4.24 7.53
C GLU A 85 4.63 -4.26 9.04
N ALA A 86 3.39 -4.01 9.46
CA ALA A 86 3.01 -3.91 10.88
C ALA A 86 2.10 -5.05 11.39
N LEU A 87 1.48 -5.82 10.49
CA LEU A 87 0.51 -6.87 10.83
C LEU A 87 1.04 -8.23 10.39
N TYR A 88 1.19 -9.16 11.34
CA TYR A 88 1.64 -10.52 11.05
C TYR A 88 0.67 -11.25 10.12
N TYR A 89 1.21 -11.91 9.09
CA TYR A 89 0.53 -12.87 8.23
C TYR A 89 1.46 -14.06 8.01
N GLU A 90 0.93 -15.27 7.99
CA GLU A 90 1.74 -16.51 7.98
C GLU A 90 2.54 -16.69 6.66
N LYS A 91 2.05 -16.14 5.54
CA LYS A 91 2.64 -16.32 4.21
C LYS A 91 2.67 -15.01 3.40
N PRO A 92 3.43 -13.99 3.83
CA PRO A 92 3.50 -12.73 3.12
C PRO A 92 4.26 -12.88 1.80
N MET A 93 3.88 -12.11 0.78
CA MET A 93 4.60 -12.08 -0.50
C MET A 93 5.93 -11.28 -0.35
N PRO A 94 5.91 -10.02 0.12
CA PRO A 94 7.09 -9.30 0.61
C PRO A 94 7.02 -8.98 2.12
N LEU A 95 8.20 -8.88 2.75
CA LEU A 95 8.39 -8.43 4.14
C LEU A 95 9.05 -7.05 4.14
N HIS A 96 8.45 -6.05 4.79
CA HIS A 96 9.16 -4.81 5.10
C HIS A 96 10.15 -5.05 6.25
N LYS A 97 11.30 -4.35 6.22
CA LYS A 97 12.42 -4.42 7.16
C LYS A 97 11.98 -4.84 8.57
N LEU A 98 12.24 -6.11 8.94
CA LEU A 98 12.07 -6.54 10.32
C LEU A 98 13.00 -5.69 11.20
N SER A 99 12.44 -5.03 12.21
CA SER A 99 13.23 -4.40 13.27
C SER A 99 13.80 -5.49 14.17
N LEU A 100 14.78 -6.22 13.67
CA LEU A 100 15.50 -7.23 14.42
C LEU A 100 16.44 -6.53 15.39
N ARG A 101 16.30 -6.84 16.67
CA ARG A 101 17.30 -6.53 17.69
C ARG A 101 18.42 -7.55 17.61
N LYS A 102 19.62 -7.14 18.03
CA LYS A 102 20.79 -8.02 18.10
C LYS A 102 20.45 -9.17 19.07
N GLY A 103 20.23 -10.39 18.56
CA GLY A 103 19.79 -11.56 19.31
C GLY A 103 18.52 -12.25 18.79
N ASP A 104 17.79 -11.62 17.86
CA ASP A 104 16.54 -12.17 17.31
C ASP A 104 16.76 -13.28 16.27
N ILE A 105 18.00 -13.45 15.78
CA ILE A 105 18.39 -14.57 14.92
C ILE A 105 19.43 -15.40 15.69
N LYS A 106 19.06 -16.65 16.00
CA LYS A 106 19.99 -17.69 16.44
C LYS A 106 20.52 -18.46 15.23
#